data_AF-A0A9W4CQB2-F1
#
_entry.id   AF-A0A9W4CQB2-F1
#
_cell.length_a   1.000
_cell.length_b   1.000
_cell.length_c   1.000
_cell.angle_alpha   90.00
_cell.angle_beta   90.00
_cell.angle_gamma   90.00
#
_symmetry.space_group_name_H-M   'P 1'
#
loop_
_entity.id
_entity.type
_entity.pdbx_description
1 polymer ?
#
loop_
_entity_poly.entity_id
_entity_poly.type
_entity_poly.pdbx_seq_one_letter_code
_entity_poly.pdbx_strand_id
1 'polypeptide(L)'
;MTVPSKNWVEQLKTCLDLAKAVETHPEANQCFDELLTVIKTESPQMAELLNLIWQDLISARRAASFWEQMSDVEKDMASNMMETMTQMRQNQLRLIQEM
;
A
#
# COMPACT_ATOMS: atom_id res chain seq x y z
N MET A 1 -0.08 42.62 -0.50
CA MET A 1 -0.31 41.40 -1.31
C MET A 1 0.28 40.25 -0.52
N THR A 2 -0.55 39.47 0.17
CA THR A 2 -0.12 38.44 1.12
C THR A 2 -0.38 37.06 0.54
N VAL A 3 0.70 36.28 0.49
CA VAL A 3 0.96 34.93 -0.03
C VAL A 3 -0.17 33.89 0.22
N PRO A 4 -0.48 32.98 -0.73
CA PRO A 4 -1.52 31.96 -0.61
C PRO A 4 -1.09 30.72 0.22
N SER A 5 -0.25 30.90 1.24
CA SER A 5 0.37 29.79 1.99
C SER A 5 -0.64 28.91 2.76
N LYS A 6 -1.92 29.32 2.83
CA LYS A 6 -2.95 28.69 3.67
C LYS A 6 -3.62 27.47 3.04
N ASN A 7 -3.54 27.27 1.71
CA ASN A 7 -4.29 26.21 1.02
C ASN A 7 -3.45 24.95 0.71
N TRP A 8 -2.13 25.07 0.56
CA TRP A 8 -1.29 23.92 0.18
C TRP A 8 -1.22 22.82 1.23
N VAL A 9 -1.28 23.18 2.51
CA VAL A 9 -1.30 22.19 3.60
C VAL A 9 -2.60 21.39 3.56
N GLU A 10 -3.73 22.03 3.23
CA GLU A 10 -5.02 21.35 3.08
C GLU A 10 -5.02 20.46 1.83
N GLN A 11 -4.47 20.95 0.70
CA GLN A 11 -4.31 20.15 -0.50
C GLN A 11 -3.40 18.94 -0.28
N LEU A 12 -2.27 19.12 0.42
CA LEU A 12 -1.38 18.02 0.77
C LEU A 12 -2.08 16.99 1.64
N LYS A 13 -2.90 17.41 2.61
CA LYS A 13 -3.71 16.49 3.42
C LYS A 13 -4.66 15.67 2.56
N THR A 14 -5.34 16.30 1.60
CA THR A 14 -6.20 15.58 0.65
C THR A 14 -5.41 14.55 -0.15
N CYS A 15 -4.24 14.91 -0.67
CA CYS A 15 -3.40 13.95 -1.41
C CYS A 15 -2.94 12.81 -0.49
N LEU A 16 -2.56 13.10 0.76
CA LEU A 16 -2.18 12.09 1.75
C LEU A 16 -3.34 11.16 2.14
N ASP A 17 -4.56 11.68 2.20
CA ASP A 17 -5.77 10.88 2.47
C ASP A 17 -6.06 9.93 1.30
N LEU A 18 -5.91 10.40 0.07
CA LEU A 18 -5.96 9.55 -1.14
C LEU A 18 -4.82 8.52 -1.14
N ALA A 19 -3.64 8.87 -0.63
CA ALA A 19 -2.51 7.95 -0.59
C ALA A 19 -2.67 6.83 0.46
N LYS A 20 -3.73 6.81 1.28
CA LYS A 20 -3.89 5.77 2.32
C LYS A 20 -4.12 4.37 1.74
N ALA A 21 -4.87 4.28 0.65
CA ALA A 21 -5.18 3.03 -0.03
C ALA A 21 -4.33 2.91 -1.31
N VAL A 22 -3.85 1.69 -1.58
CA VAL A 22 -2.95 1.45 -2.72
C VAL A 22 -3.69 1.64 -4.04
N GLU A 23 -4.98 1.31 -4.04
CA GLU A 23 -5.91 1.45 -5.16
C GLU A 23 -6.04 2.90 -5.61
N THR A 24 -5.95 3.84 -4.66
CA THR A 24 -6.10 5.28 -4.90
C THR A 24 -4.76 6.01 -5.05
N HIS A 25 -3.64 5.28 -5.12
CA HIS A 25 -2.32 5.86 -5.39
C HIS A 25 -2.24 6.63 -6.72
N PRO A 26 -2.89 6.21 -7.83
CA PRO A 26 -2.90 7.00 -9.07
C PRO A 26 -3.51 8.38 -8.86
N GLU A 27 -4.67 8.47 -8.22
CA GLU A 27 -5.36 9.73 -7.91
C GLU A 27 -4.55 10.57 -6.91
N ALA A 28 -3.94 9.93 -5.92
CA ALA A 28 -3.07 10.59 -4.95
C ALA A 28 -1.85 11.24 -5.63
N ASN A 29 -1.21 10.52 -6.56
CA ASN A 29 -0.07 11.04 -7.32
C ASN A 29 -0.49 12.21 -8.21
N GLN A 30 -1.65 12.12 -8.86
CA GLN A 30 -2.17 13.23 -9.67
C GLN A 30 -2.45 14.47 -8.81
N CYS A 31 -3.12 14.30 -7.67
CA CYS A 31 -3.35 15.38 -6.70
C CYS A 31 -2.03 16.02 -6.25
N PHE A 32 -1.01 15.20 -5.98
CA PHE A 32 0.28 15.66 -5.53
C PHE A 32 1.07 16.39 -6.63
N ASP A 33 1.04 15.91 -7.87
CA ASP A 33 1.71 16.55 -9.02
C ASP A 33 1.14 17.95 -9.31
N GLU A 34 -0.18 18.12 -9.18
CA GLU A 34 -0.85 19.42 -9.29
C GLU A 34 -0.35 20.39 -8.21
N LEU A 35 -0.30 19.94 -6.95
CA LEU A 35 0.24 20.71 -5.84
C LEU A 35 1.73 21.05 -6.04
N LEU A 36 2.52 20.07 -6.51
CA LEU A 36 3.95 20.21 -6.71
C LEU A 36 4.28 21.26 -7.78
N THR A 37 3.46 21.34 -8.84
CA THR A 37 3.59 22.33 -9.90
C THR A 37 3.43 23.76 -9.36
N VAL A 38 2.47 23.97 -8.47
CA VAL A 38 2.25 25.26 -7.81
C VAL A 38 3.43 25.61 -6.90
N ILE A 39 3.83 24.66 -6.04
CA ILE A 39 4.94 24.86 -5.11
C ILE A 39 6.27 25.13 -5.85
N LYS A 40 6.52 24.44 -6.97
CA LYS A 40 7.74 24.61 -7.77
C LYS A 40 7.90 26.02 -8.31
N THR A 41 6.78 26.72 -8.56
CA THR A 41 6.78 28.10 -9.05
C THR A 41 7.17 29.08 -7.94
N GLU A 42 6.83 28.79 -6.68
CA GLU A 42 7.17 29.63 -5.53
C GLU A 42 8.52 29.26 -4.90
N SER A 43 8.87 27.97 -4.82
CA SER A 43 10.11 27.46 -4.26
C SER A 43 10.50 26.12 -4.87
N PRO A 44 11.42 26.10 -5.87
CA PRO A 44 11.88 24.88 -6.53
C PRO A 44 12.54 23.88 -5.57
N GLN A 45 13.33 24.36 -4.61
CA GLN A 45 14.00 23.49 -3.63
C GLN A 45 13.00 22.81 -2.68
N MET A 46 11.94 23.51 -2.28
CA MET A 46 10.88 22.91 -1.47
C MET A 46 10.11 21.86 -2.26
N ALA A 47 9.84 22.10 -3.55
CA ALA A 47 9.22 21.11 -4.42
C ALA A 47 10.09 19.84 -4.55
N GLU A 48 11.40 19.98 -4.79
CA GLU A 48 12.31 18.83 -4.87
C GLU A 48 12.30 17.98 -3.59
N LEU A 49 12.40 18.64 -2.42
CA LEU A 49 12.34 17.94 -1.13
C LEU A 49 11.01 17.22 -0.92
N LEU A 50 9.90 17.90 -1.22
CA LEU A 50 8.56 17.35 -1.05
C LEU A 50 8.33 16.15 -1.97
N ASN A 51 8.82 16.21 -3.21
CA ASN A 51 8.74 15.11 -4.17
C ASN A 51 9.50 13.87 -3.69
N LEU A 52 10.69 14.06 -3.12
CA LEU A 52 11.48 12.96 -2.58
C LEU A 52 10.73 12.26 -1.44
N ILE A 53 10.19 13.03 -0.48
CA ILE A 53 9.41 12.49 0.64
C ILE A 53 8.16 11.75 0.15
N TRP A 54 7.50 12.27 -0.90
CA TRP A 54 6.31 11.66 -1.47
C TRP A 54 6.61 10.29 -2.11
N GLN A 55 7.70 10.17 -2.86
CA GLN A 55 8.11 8.91 -3.47
C GLN A 55 8.41 7.84 -2.40
N ASP A 56 9.08 8.22 -1.31
CA ASP A 56 9.36 7.33 -0.19
C ASP A 56 8.06 6.88 0.50
N LEU A 57 7.11 7.79 0.71
CA LEU A 57 5.81 7.48 1.30
C LEU A 57 5.04 6.45 0.47
N ILE A 58 4.91 6.67 -0.84
CA ILE A 58 4.17 5.77 -1.73
C ILE A 58 4.84 4.39 -1.77
N SER A 59 6.16 4.36 -1.83
CA SER A 59 6.94 3.12 -1.85
C SER A 59 6.75 2.32 -0.55
N ALA A 60 6.82 2.99 0.61
CA ALA A 60 6.61 2.38 1.91
C ALA A 60 5.19 1.79 2.04
N ARG A 61 4.16 2.49 1.56
CA ARG A 61 2.77 2.02 1.61
C ARG A 61 2.54 0.80 0.72
N ARG A 62 3.10 0.79 -0.49
CA ARG A 62 3.04 -0.39 -1.37
C ARG A 62 3.74 -1.59 -0.75
N ALA A 63 4.91 -1.38 -0.15
CA ALA A 63 5.63 -2.44 0.54
C ALA A 63 4.81 -3.00 1.70
N ALA A 64 4.18 -2.15 2.52
CA ALA A 64 3.34 -2.59 3.62
C ALA A 64 2.15 -3.45 3.14
N SER A 65 1.41 -3.00 2.12
CA SER A 65 0.31 -3.76 1.54
C SER A 65 0.77 -5.08 0.92
N PHE A 66 1.94 -5.09 0.26
CA PHE A 66 2.51 -6.31 -0.28
C PHE A 66 2.87 -7.33 0.82
N TRP A 67 3.46 -6.87 1.93
CA TRP A 67 3.78 -7.75 3.07
C TRP A 67 2.53 -8.32 3.73
N GLU A 68 1.46 -7.54 3.83
CA GLU A 68 0.17 -8.01 4.33
C GLU A 68 -0.40 -9.12 3.44
N GLN A 69 -0.47 -8.88 2.12
CA GLN A 69 -0.93 -9.88 1.15
C GLN A 69 -0.09 -11.16 1.18
N MET A 70 1.24 -11.03 1.27
CA MET A 70 2.14 -12.18 1.36
C MET A 70 1.87 -13.00 2.63
N SER A 71 1.68 -12.33 3.78
CA SER A 71 1.38 -13.01 5.04
C SER A 71 0.07 -13.77 4.97
N ASP A 72 -0.95 -13.22 4.30
CA ASP A 72 -2.24 -13.89 4.15
C ASP A 72 -2.15 -15.12 3.24
N VAL A 73 -1.42 -15.02 2.13
CA VAL A 73 -1.13 -16.18 1.26
C VAL A 73 -0.37 -17.28 2.03
N GLU A 74 0.59 -16.90 2.88
CA GLU A 74 1.33 -17.86 3.71
C GLU A 74 0.41 -18.59 4.70
N LYS A 75 -0.51 -17.87 5.36
CA LYS A 75 -1.50 -18.47 6.27
C LYS A 75 -2.42 -19.44 5.54
N ASP A 76 -2.92 -19.06 4.37
CA ASP A 76 -3.81 -19.90 3.56
C ASP A 76 -3.10 -21.18 3.11
N MET A 77 -1.85 -21.07 2.67
CA MET A 77 -1.04 -22.22 2.28
C MET A 77 -0.81 -23.17 3.47
N ALA A 78 -0.49 -22.65 4.65
CA ALA A 78 -0.30 -23.45 5.85
C ALA A 78 -1.59 -24.19 6.27
N SER A 79 -2.73 -23.50 6.19
CA SER A 79 -4.05 -24.10 6.46
C SER A 79 -4.36 -25.25 5.51
N ASN A 80 -4.22 -25.02 4.20
CA ASN A 80 -4.50 -26.02 3.16
C ASN A 80 -3.58 -27.25 3.30
N MET A 81 -2.32 -27.04 3.65
CA MET A 81 -1.37 -28.14 3.87
C MET A 81 -1.75 -29.00 5.07
N MET A 82 -2.17 -28.39 6.19
CA MET A 82 -2.65 -29.12 7.37
C MET A 82 -3.92 -29.91 7.08
N GLU A 83 -4.86 -29.33 6.33
CA GLU A 83 -6.07 -30.01 5.91
C GLU A 83 -5.75 -31.23 5.03
N THR A 84 -4.92 -31.03 3.99
CA THR A 84 -4.49 -32.10 3.08
C THR A 84 -3.79 -33.24 3.83
N MET A 85 -2.90 -32.93 4.77
CA MET A 85 -2.20 -33.93 5.57
C MET A 85 -3.15 -34.71 6.49
N THR A 86 -4.21 -34.06 6.97
CA THR A 86 -5.23 -34.70 7.81
C THR A 86 -6.10 -35.63 6.99
N GLN A 87 -6.56 -35.18 5.81
CA GLN A 87 -7.30 -36.01 4.86
C GLN A 87 -6.49 -37.22 4.40
N MET A 88 -5.21 -37.06 4.09
CA MET A 88 -4.34 -38.20 3.73
C MET A 88 -4.23 -39.22 4.87
N ARG A 89 -4.03 -38.77 6.11
CA ARG A 89 -3.99 -39.68 7.28
C ARG A 89 -5.31 -40.42 7.47
N GLN A 90 -6.44 -39.73 7.34
CA GLN A 90 -7.76 -40.35 7.41
C GLN A 90 -7.97 -41.39 6.30
N ASN A 91 -7.59 -41.07 5.07
CA ASN A 91 -7.69 -41.99 3.94
C ASN A 91 -6.80 -43.22 4.12
N GLN A 92 -5.58 -43.07 4.64
CA GLN A 92 -4.70 -44.19 4.95
C GLN A 92 -5.28 -45.09 6.04
N LEU A 93 -5.84 -44.51 7.11
CA LEU A 93 -6.51 -45.27 8.16
C LEU A 93 -7.73 -46.04 7.63
N ARG A 94 -8.53 -45.41 6.76
CA ARG A 94 -9.68 -46.07 6.12
C ARG A 94 -9.23 -47.25 5.25
N LEU A 95 -8.22 -47.05 4.41
CA LEU A 95 -7.68 -48.12 3.55
C LEU A 95 -7.17 -49.32 4.37
N ILE A 96 -6.56 -49.09 5.54
CA ILE A 96 -6.12 -50.16 6.43
C ILE A 96 -7.31 -50.91 7.05
N GLN A 97 -8.42 -50.24 7.34
CA GLN A 97 -9.64 -50.84 7.90
C GLN A 97 -10.48 -51.60 6.86
N GLU A 98 -10.35 -51.26 5.59
CA GLU A 98 -11.05 -51.89 4.48
C GLU A 98 -10.33 -53.16 3.94
N MET A 99 -9.10 -53.43 4.40
CA MET A 99 -8.35 -54.68 4.14
C MET A 99 -8.62 -55.75 5.20
#